data_AF-A0A7W0ZIF2-F1
#
_entry.id   AF-A0A7W0ZIF2-F1
#
_cell.length_a   1.000
_cell.length_b   1.000
_cell.length_c   1.000
_cell.angle_alpha   90.00
_cell.angle_beta   90.00
_cell.angle_gamma   90.00
#
_symmetry.space_group_name_H-M   'P 1'
#
loop_
_entity.id
_entity.type
_entity.pdbx_description
1 polymer ?
#
loop_
_entity_poly.entity_id
_entity_poly.type
_entity_poly.pdbx_seq_one_letter_code
_entity_poly.pdbx_strand_id
1 'polypeptide(L)'
;MDAAAVRNRLVMATAMWREGTDEPLPRMPPGDPLAQLEAFEIRVVELLFTEATPETARRVANKTWDLVHDRPDTDPVKLRVVQGHEELARRVAEAGGERGPQPEA
;
A
#
# COMPACT_ATOMS: atom_id res chain seq x y z
N MET A 1 8.02 21.30 -5.77
CA MET A 1 6.62 20.81 -5.83
C MET A 1 5.70 21.90 -5.31
N ASP A 2 4.45 21.93 -5.79
CA ASP A 2 3.45 22.90 -5.38
C ASP A 2 2.77 22.50 -4.05
N ALA A 3 2.45 23.47 -3.19
CA ALA A 3 1.82 23.22 -1.89
C ALA A 3 0.44 22.56 -2.03
N ALA A 4 -0.27 22.78 -3.14
CA ALA A 4 -1.52 22.09 -3.44
C ALA A 4 -1.32 20.59 -3.68
N ALA A 5 -0.24 20.21 -4.36
CA ALA A 5 0.08 18.81 -4.62
C ALA A 5 0.38 18.05 -3.32
N VAL A 6 1.12 18.67 -2.39
CA VAL A 6 1.42 18.10 -1.06
C VAL A 6 0.14 17.89 -0.25
N ARG A 7 -0.75 18.88 -0.23
CA ARG A 7 -2.05 18.77 0.46
C ARG A 7 -2.92 17.66 -0.13
N ASN A 8 -3.00 17.56 -1.46
CA ASN A 8 -3.80 16.53 -2.12
C ASN A 8 -3.30 15.13 -1.77
N ARG A 9 -1.98 14.92 -1.79
CA ARG A 9 -1.34 13.66 -1.38
C ARG A 9 -1.65 13.32 0.09
N LEU A 10 -1.56 14.29 1.00
CA LEU A 10 -1.90 14.08 2.41
C LEU A 10 -3.36 13.67 2.61
N VAL A 11 -4.30 14.33 1.93
CA VAL A 11 -5.74 14.00 2.00
C VAL A 11 -5.99 12.57 1.50
N MET A 12 -5.38 12.19 0.37
CA MET A 12 -5.51 10.83 -0.17
C MET A 12 -4.92 9.78 0.77
N ALA A 13 -3.70 9.99 1.26
CA ALA A 13 -3.04 9.05 2.16
C ALA A 13 -3.81 8.86 3.48
N THR A 14 -4.34 9.95 4.04
CA THR A 14 -5.12 9.91 5.30
C THR A 14 -6.49 9.27 5.10
N ALA A 15 -7.16 9.50 3.97
CA ALA A 15 -8.40 8.80 3.63
C ALA A 15 -8.15 7.29 3.50
N MET A 16 -7.08 6.91 2.79
CA MET A 16 -6.69 5.52 2.59
C MET A 16 -6.37 4.80 3.91
N TRP A 17 -5.69 5.48 4.84
CA TRP A 17 -5.48 4.97 6.21
C TRP A 17 -6.79 4.67 6.92
N ARG A 18 -7.71 5.65 6.99
CA ARG A 18 -9.00 5.50 7.67
C ARG A 18 -9.91 4.42 7.07
N GLU A 19 -9.76 4.15 5.78
CA GLU A 19 -10.49 3.08 5.12
C GLU A 19 -9.85 1.70 5.33
N GLY A 20 -8.53 1.65 5.57
CA GLY A 20 -7.76 0.42 5.75
C GLY A 20 -7.66 -0.03 7.20
N THR A 21 -7.76 0.90 8.16
CA THR A 21 -7.66 0.63 9.59
C THR A 21 -8.57 1.58 10.39
N ASP A 22 -9.02 1.11 11.56
CA ASP A 22 -9.72 1.93 12.56
C ASP A 22 -8.74 2.68 13.48
N GLU A 23 -7.43 2.46 13.30
CA GLU A 23 -6.39 3.07 14.13
C GLU A 23 -6.25 4.59 13.91
N PRO A 24 -5.87 5.33 14.96
CA PRO A 24 -5.55 6.74 14.82
C PRO A 24 -4.37 6.96 13.86
N LEU A 25 -4.35 8.11 13.20
CA LEU A 25 -3.24 8.48 12.31
C LEU A 25 -1.90 8.42 13.07
N PRO A 26 -0.88 7.74 12.52
CA PRO A 26 0.39 7.57 13.18
C PRO A 26 1.10 8.92 13.30
N ARG A 27 1.75 9.15 14.44
CA ARG A 27 2.61 10.32 14.62
C ARG A 27 3.89 10.14 13.82
N MET A 28 4.14 11.05 12.88
CA MET A 28 5.38 11.08 12.11
C MET A 28 6.47 11.83 12.89
N PRO A 29 7.73 11.37 12.84
CA PRO A 29 8.84 12.10 13.47
C PRO A 29 8.99 13.49 12.83
N PRO A 30 9.33 14.54 13.60
CA PRO A 30 9.51 15.89 13.08
C PRO A 30 10.60 15.92 12.01
N GLY A 31 10.40 16.69 10.94
CA GLY A 31 11.35 16.76 9.84
C GLY A 31 10.81 17.54 8.64
N ASP A 32 11.39 17.28 7.47
CA ASP A 32 10.92 17.84 6.20
C ASP A 32 9.49 17.36 5.88
N PRO A 33 8.54 18.26 5.57
CA PRO A 33 7.15 17.88 5.33
C PRO A 33 6.94 16.91 4.16
N LEU A 34 7.78 16.98 3.11
CA LEU A 34 7.71 16.04 1.99
C LEU A 34 8.20 14.67 2.42
N ALA A 35 9.36 14.61 3.08
CA ALA A 35 9.89 13.35 3.61
C ALA A 35 8.94 12.68 4.62
N GLN A 36 8.26 13.47 5.46
CA GLN A 36 7.24 12.97 6.37
C GLN A 36 6.03 12.39 5.64
N LEU A 37 5.56 13.07 4.60
CA LEU A 37 4.44 12.61 3.81
C LEU A 37 4.79 11.33 3.05
N GLU A 38 5.97 11.27 2.43
CA GLU A 38 6.45 10.07 1.73
C GLU A 38 6.57 8.88 2.69
N ALA A 39 7.13 9.08 3.89
CA ALA A 39 7.21 8.05 4.91
C ALA A 39 5.82 7.59 5.39
N PHE A 40 4.86 8.52 5.49
CA PHE A 40 3.49 8.19 5.83
C PHE A 40 2.79 7.39 4.72
N GLU A 41 2.95 7.80 3.46
CA GLU A 41 2.43 7.10 2.29
C GLU A 41 2.97 5.67 2.21
N ILE A 42 4.28 5.48 2.42
CA ILE A 42 4.91 4.16 2.50
C ILE A 42 4.22 3.34 3.59
N ARG A 43 4.09 3.88 4.81
CA ARG A 43 3.47 3.16 5.93
C ARG A 43 2.02 2.75 5.67
N VAL A 44 1.23 3.60 5.01
CA VAL A 44 -0.16 3.28 4.61
C VAL A 44 -0.16 2.10 3.64
N VAL A 45 0.71 2.15 2.63
CA VAL A 45 0.87 1.08 1.63
C VAL A 45 1.29 -0.24 2.31
N GLU A 46 2.27 -0.20 3.21
CA GLU A 46 2.74 -1.38 3.93
C GLU A 46 1.65 -2.02 4.81
N LEU A 47 0.88 -1.19 5.51
CA LEU A 47 -0.23 -1.67 6.32
C LEU A 47 -1.28 -2.36 5.45
N LEU A 48 -1.68 -1.72 4.35
CA LEU A 48 -2.66 -2.30 3.43
C LEU A 48 -2.19 -3.64 2.84
N PHE A 49 -0.90 -3.75 2.49
CA PHE A 49 -0.36 -5.03 2.03
C PHE A 49 -0.25 -6.09 3.12
N THR A 50 -0.02 -5.68 4.36
CA THR A 50 0.06 -6.60 5.50
C THR A 50 -1.32 -7.17 5.84
N GLU A 51 -2.34 -6.32 5.83
CA GLU A 51 -3.73 -6.69 6.10
C GLU A 51 -4.45 -7.30 4.88
N ALA A 52 -3.81 -7.28 3.70
CA ALA A 52 -4.37 -7.84 2.48
C ALA A 52 -4.49 -9.38 2.60
N THR A 53 -5.70 -9.88 2.42
CA THR A 53 -6.01 -11.30 2.28
C THR A 53 -6.03 -11.69 0.80
N PRO A 54 -5.99 -12.97 0.43
CA PRO A 54 -6.10 -13.38 -0.96
C PRO A 54 -7.35 -12.84 -1.68
N GLU A 55 -8.44 -12.70 -0.95
CA GLU A 55 -9.72 -12.17 -1.46
C GLU A 55 -9.66 -10.64 -1.68
N THR A 56 -8.94 -9.91 -0.83
CA THR A 56 -8.82 -8.44 -0.91
C THR A 56 -7.58 -7.97 -1.67
N ALA A 57 -6.65 -8.88 -1.99
CA ALA A 57 -5.36 -8.59 -2.60
C ALA A 57 -5.49 -7.74 -3.88
N ARG A 58 -6.37 -8.14 -4.80
CA ARG A 58 -6.61 -7.39 -6.05
C ARG A 58 -7.13 -5.97 -5.78
N ARG A 59 -8.01 -5.82 -4.79
CA ARG A 59 -8.56 -4.52 -4.41
C ARG A 59 -7.48 -3.63 -3.81
N VAL A 60 -6.66 -4.18 -2.91
CA VAL A 60 -5.52 -3.47 -2.30
C VAL A 60 -4.49 -3.06 -3.35
N ALA A 61 -4.16 -3.96 -4.29
CA ALA A 61 -3.22 -3.67 -5.37
C ALA A 61 -3.72 -2.52 -6.27
N ASN A 62 -4.97 -2.55 -6.70
CA ASN A 62 -5.56 -1.47 -7.50
C ASN A 62 -5.60 -0.14 -6.73
N LYS A 63 -5.98 -0.17 -5.45
CA LYS A 63 -6.08 1.03 -4.62
C LYS A 63 -4.71 1.68 -4.38
N THR A 64 -3.69 0.88 -4.09
CA THR A 64 -2.32 1.35 -3.91
C THR A 64 -1.71 1.84 -5.23
N TRP A 65 -2.10 1.26 -6.36
CA TRP A 65 -1.71 1.75 -7.69
C TRP A 65 -2.30 3.13 -8.01
N ASP A 66 -3.57 3.36 -7.68
CA ASP A 66 -4.25 4.65 -7.90
C ASP A 66 -3.52 5.83 -7.22
N LEU A 67 -2.85 5.57 -6.09
CA LEU A 67 -2.05 6.57 -5.38
C LEU A 67 -0.79 7.01 -6.15
N VAL A 68 -0.21 6.12 -6.95
CA VAL A 68 1.15 6.26 -7.49
C VAL A 68 1.25 6.19 -9.02
N HIS A 69 0.17 5.85 -9.74
CA HIS A 69 0.24 5.58 -11.18
C HIS A 69 0.74 6.78 -12.00
N ASP A 70 0.38 8.01 -11.60
CA ASP A 70 0.77 9.25 -12.27
C ASP A 70 2.17 9.74 -11.85
N ARG A 71 2.79 9.09 -10.86
CA ARG A 71 4.10 9.47 -10.32
C ARG A 71 5.24 8.90 -11.17
N PRO A 72 6.42 9.56 -11.16
CA PRO A 72 7.60 9.02 -11.82
C PRO A 72 8.01 7.67 -11.21
N ASP A 73 8.59 6.79 -12.03
CA ASP A 73 9.04 5.46 -11.61
C ASP A 73 10.19 5.50 -10.59
N THR A 74 10.84 6.65 -10.44
CA THR A 74 11.87 6.90 -9.42
C THR A 74 11.28 7.33 -8.07
N ASP A 75 9.96 7.52 -7.97
CA ASP A 75 9.31 7.89 -6.70
C ASP A 75 9.41 6.73 -5.69
N PRO A 76 9.90 6.97 -4.47
CA PRO A 76 10.13 5.91 -3.48
C PRO A 76 8.83 5.20 -3.09
N VAL A 77 7.70 5.90 -3.10
CA VAL A 77 6.39 5.30 -2.80
C VAL A 77 5.95 4.39 -3.93
N LYS A 78 6.13 4.80 -5.19
CA LYS A 78 5.82 3.96 -6.36
C LYS A 78 6.65 2.68 -6.37
N LEU A 79 7.96 2.79 -6.11
CA LEU A 79 8.85 1.62 -5.98
C LEU A 79 8.36 0.66 -4.89
N ARG A 80 7.94 1.18 -3.74
CA ARG A 80 7.42 0.36 -2.64
C ARG A 80 6.11 -0.33 -2.99
N VAL A 81 5.21 0.34 -3.72
CA VAL A 81 3.94 -0.23 -4.21
C VAL A 81 4.20 -1.40 -5.16
N VAL A 82 5.10 -1.22 -6.13
CA VAL A 82 5.46 -2.28 -7.09
C VAL A 82 6.04 -3.50 -6.36
N GLN A 83 7.00 -3.29 -5.45
CA GLN A 83 7.54 -4.37 -4.62
C GLN A 83 6.46 -5.07 -3.77
N GLY A 84 5.51 -4.30 -3.24
CA GLY A 84 4.38 -4.84 -2.49
C GLY A 84 3.42 -5.67 -3.34
N HIS A 85 3.21 -5.31 -4.61
CA HIS A 85 2.41 -6.12 -5.54
C HIS A 85 3.06 -7.47 -5.84
N GLU A 86 4.38 -7.51 -6.00
CA GLU A 86 5.12 -8.76 -6.23
C GLU A 86 5.03 -9.69 -5.03
N GLU A 87 5.26 -9.16 -3.82
CA GLU A 87 5.10 -9.89 -2.55
C GLU A 87 3.66 -10.39 -2.37
N LEU A 88 2.67 -9.54 -2.63
CA LEU A 88 1.27 -9.89 -2.51
C LEU A 88 0.88 -10.99 -3.50
N ALA A 89 1.32 -10.89 -4.76
CA ALA A 89 1.08 -11.90 -5.78
C ALA A 89 1.68 -13.26 -5.38
N ARG A 90 2.87 -13.25 -4.78
CA ARG A 90 3.51 -14.46 -4.23
C ARG A 90 2.65 -15.09 -3.13
N ARG A 91 2.24 -14.31 -2.13
CA ARG A 91 1.38 -14.78 -1.02
C ARG A 91 0.05 -15.34 -1.50
N VAL A 92 -0.57 -14.68 -2.48
CA VAL A 92 -1.84 -15.13 -3.09
C VAL A 92 -1.65 -16.45 -3.84
N ALA A 93 -0.55 -16.60 -4.59
CA ALA A 93 -0.23 -17.83 -5.30
C ALA A 93 0.04 -19.00 -4.34
N GLU A 94 0.74 -18.76 -3.23
CA GLU A 94 0.97 -19.74 -2.18
C GLU A 94 -0.34 -20.17 -1.51
N ALA A 95 -1.18 -19.22 -1.11
CA ALA A 95 -2.50 -19.50 -0.51
C ALA A 95 -3.47 -20.23 -1.47
N GLY A 96 -3.35 -19.99 -2.77
CA GLY A 96 -4.10 -20.71 -3.80
C GLY A 96 -3.56 -22.10 -4.13
N GLY A 97 -2.28 -22.36 -3.83
CA GLY A 97 -1.57 -23.62 -4.12
C GLY A 97 -1.79 -24.72 -3.08
N GLU A 98 -2.20 -24.39 -1.85
CA GLU A 98 -2.43 -25.37 -0.76
C GLU A 98 -3.75 -26.17 -0.90
N ARG A 99 -4.53 -25.97 -1.98
CA ARG A 99 -5.55 -26.92 -2.44
C ARG A 99 -4.98 -27.88 -3.51
N GLY A 100 -3.87 -28.54 -3.22
CA GLY A 100 -3.44 -29.73 -3.97
C GLY A 100 -4.36 -30.94 -3.65
N PRO A 101 -4.67 -31.82 -4.61
CA PRO A 101 -5.62 -32.92 -4.40
C PRO A 101 -5.12 -33.85 -3.28
N GLN A 102 -6.00 -34.14 -2.30
CA GLN A 102 -5.77 -35.22 -1.35
C GLN A 102 -5.70 -36.54 -2.14
N PRO A 103 -4.64 -37.34 -2.03
CA PRO A 103 -4.68 -38.69 -2.55
C PRO A 103 -5.65 -39.49 -1.69
N GLU A 104 -6.82 -39.82 -2.25
CA GLU A 104 -7.69 -40.85 -1.68
C GLU A 104 -6.94 -42.18 -1.74
N ALA A 105 -6.70 -42.77 -0.56
CA ALA A 105 -6.06 -44.07 -0.37
C ALA A 105 -7.10 -45.13 -0.01
#